data_AF-A0A1S2PEB4-F1
#
_entry.id   AF-A0A1S2PEB4-F1
#
_cell.length_a   1.000
_cell.length_b   1.000
_cell.length_c   1.000
_cell.angle_alpha   90.00
_cell.angle_beta   90.00
_cell.angle_gamma   90.00
#
_symmetry.space_group_name_H-M   'P 1'
#
loop_
_entity.id
_entity.type
_entity.pdbx_description
1 polymer ?
#
loop_
_entity_poly.entity_id
_entity_poly.type
_entity_poly.pdbx_seq_one_letter_code
_entity_poly.pdbx_strand_id
1 'polypeptide(L)' 'MTDTSGLEPVATFCGECDCGCPQLFVDPAAPTGRRIVLTDDFGQRIQMSADQFSSIVANAKEGKLDGIA' A
#
# COMPACT_ATOMS: atom_id res chain seq x y z
N MET A 1 1.87 -15.72 4.54
CA MET A 1 2.09 -14.48 5.31
C MET A 1 3.27 -13.77 4.70
N THR A 2 3.06 -12.55 4.21
CA THR A 2 4.10 -11.72 3.62
C THR A 2 5.07 -11.27 4.71
N ASP A 3 6.37 -11.45 4.52
CA ASP A 3 7.37 -10.92 5.45
C ASP A 3 7.39 -9.39 5.36
N THR A 4 7.11 -8.75 6.49
CA THR A 4 7.05 -7.29 6.67
C THR A 4 8.16 -6.79 7.59
N SER A 5 9.11 -7.65 7.95
CA SER A 5 10.25 -7.27 8.78
C SER A 5 11.05 -6.15 8.13
N GLY A 6 11.27 -5.05 8.87
CA GLY A 6 11.99 -3.87 8.36
C GLY A 6 11.16 -2.93 7.49
N LEU A 7 9.87 -3.22 7.28
CA LEU A 7 8.94 -2.29 6.64
C LEU A 7 8.36 -1.32 7.67
N GLU A 8 8.27 -0.04 7.31
CA GLU A 8 7.64 0.99 8.12
C GLU A 8 6.13 1.06 7.82
N PRO A 9 5.24 0.79 8.78
CA PRO A 9 3.80 0.80 8.54
C PRO A 9 3.26 2.22 8.33
N VAL A 10 2.36 2.38 7.37
CA VAL A 10 1.71 3.66 7.05
C VAL A 10 0.21 3.61 7.32
N ALA A 11 -0.46 2.59 6.80
CA ALA A 11 -1.91 2.45 6.92
C ALA A 11 -2.32 0.97 6.85
N THR A 12 -3.45 0.65 7.49
CA THR A 12 -4.12 -0.65 7.41
C THR A 12 -5.56 -0.39 6.96
N PHE A 13 -6.03 -1.15 5.97
CA PHE A 13 -7.34 -0.96 5.34
C PHE A 13 -8.27 -2.11 5.73
N CYS A 14 -8.89 -2.01 6.90
CA CYS A 14 -9.84 -3.03 7.39
C CYS A 14 -11.29 -2.60 7.17
N GLY A 15 -12.15 -3.59 6.92
CA GLY A 15 -13.60 -3.46 7.03
C GLY A 15 -14.05 -3.79 8.46
N GLU A 16 -15.14 -4.56 8.58
CA GLU A 16 -15.72 -4.91 9.89
C GLU A 16 -14.95 -6.00 10.67
N CYS A 17 -14.06 -6.78 10.02
CA CYS A 17 -13.12 -7.65 10.73
C CYS A 17 -11.71 -7.06 10.72
N ASP A 18 -10.99 -7.26 11.81
CA ASP A 18 -9.56 -6.92 11.95
C ASP A 18 -8.64 -8.03 11.41
N CYS A 19 -9.10 -8.77 10.40
CA CYS A 19 -8.48 -10.00 9.94
C CYS A 19 -8.16 -9.92 8.44
N GLY A 20 -6.90 -10.13 8.07
CA GLY A 20 -6.49 -10.21 6.66
C GLY A 20 -6.48 -8.88 5.89
N CYS A 21 -6.39 -7.75 6.58
CA CYS A 21 -6.53 -6.46 5.93
C CYS A 21 -5.35 -6.12 5.02
N PRO A 22 -5.59 -5.45 3.87
CA PRO A 22 -4.54 -4.83 3.12
C PRO A 22 -3.75 -3.81 3.96
N GLN A 23 -2.44 -3.76 3.75
CA GLN A 23 -1.53 -2.90 4.52
C GLN A 23 -0.56 -2.17 3.60
N LEU A 24 -0.36 -0.89 3.88
CA LEU A 24 0.59 -0.01 3.19
C LEU A 24 1.82 0.21 4.06
N PHE A 25 2.99 0.07 3.45
CA PHE A 25 4.28 0.27 4.09
C PHE A 25 5.26 1.08 3.22
N VAL A 26 6.31 1.57 3.87
CA VAL A 26 7.54 2.06 3.24
C VAL A 26 8.67 1.07 3.50
N ASP A 27 9.42 0.69 2.46
CA ASP A 27 10.64 -0.09 2.55
C ASP A 27 11.87 0.83 2.40
N PRO A 28 12.53 1.23 3.51
CA PRO A 28 13.67 2.15 3.45
C PRO A 28 14.90 1.52 2.78
N ALA A 29 15.01 0.19 2.77
CA ALA A 29 16.11 -0.54 2.16
C ALA A 29 15.90 -0.78 0.65
N ALA A 30 14.67 -0.65 0.15
CA ALA A 30 14.37 -0.86 -1.25
C ALA A 30 14.95 0.23 -2.18
N PRO A 31 15.26 -0.13 -3.44
CA PRO A 31 15.52 0.85 -4.49
C PRO A 31 14.36 1.85 -4.63
N THR A 32 14.66 3.07 -5.06
CA THR A 32 13.68 4.17 -5.18
C THR A 32 12.43 3.79 -5.98
N GLY A 33 12.58 2.93 -7.00
CA GLY A 33 11.48 2.43 -7.84
C GLY A 33 10.54 1.40 -7.17
N ARG A 34 10.81 0.97 -5.94
CA ARG A 34 10.09 -0.12 -5.24
C ARG A 34 9.86 0.16 -3.75
N ARG A 35 9.94 1.43 -3.35
CA ARG A 35 9.95 1.86 -1.95
C ARG A 35 8.59 1.78 -1.25
N ILE A 36 7.50 1.89 -1.99
CA ILE A 36 6.15 1.78 -1.44
C ILE A 36 5.67 0.34 -1.62
N VAL A 37 5.20 -0.27 -0.55
CA VAL A 37 4.74 -1.67 -0.54
C VAL A 37 3.28 -1.73 -0.10
N LEU A 38 2.42 -2.32 -0.92
CA LEU A 38 1.05 -2.68 -0.56
C LEU A 38 0.95 -4.20 -0.52
N THR A 39 0.46 -4.75 0.58
CA THR A 39 0.24 -6.20 0.75
C THR A 39 -1.22 -6.49 1.04
N ASP A 40 -1.68 -7.67 0.66
CA ASP A 40 -2.94 -8.25 1.13
C ASP A 40 -2.71 -9.60 1.85
N ASP A 41 -3.79 -10.22 2.31
CA ASP A 41 -3.80 -11.53 2.94
C ASP A 41 -3.83 -12.71 1.96
N PHE A 42 -4.13 -12.46 0.69
CA PHE A 42 -4.06 -13.42 -0.41
C PHE A 42 -2.63 -13.66 -0.91
N GLY A 43 -1.64 -12.94 -0.36
CA GLY A 43 -0.22 -13.06 -0.71
C GLY A 43 0.21 -12.17 -1.87
N GLN A 44 -0.63 -11.23 -2.30
CA GLN A 44 -0.25 -10.20 -3.25
C GLN A 44 0.67 -9.19 -2.57
N ARG A 45 1.68 -8.73 -3.33
CA ARG A 45 2.61 -7.70 -2.92
C ARG A 45 2.90 -6.79 -4.10
N ILE A 46 2.40 -5.56 -4.02
CA ILE A 46 2.63 -4.52 -5.03
C ILE A 46 3.76 -3.63 -4.51
N GLN A 47 4.74 -3.37 -5.37
CA GLN A 47 5.84 -2.46 -5.09
C GLN A 47 5.85 -1.35 -6.13
N MET A 48 6.02 -0.11 -5.69
CA MET A 48 6.06 1.05 -6.57
C MET A 48 6.98 2.14 -6.03
N SER A 49 7.33 3.11 -6.88
CA SER A 49 8.04 4.30 -6.43
C SER A 49 7.15 5.23 -5.61
N ALA A 50 7.77 6.13 -4.84
CA ALA A 50 7.05 7.19 -4.15
C ALA A 50 6.28 8.11 -5.13
N ASP A 51 6.82 8.36 -6.32
CA ASP A 51 6.17 9.19 -7.35
C ASP A 51 4.91 8.53 -7.92
N GLN A 52 4.96 7.21 -8.14
CA GLN A 52 3.80 6.43 -8.57
C GLN A 52 2.71 6.47 -7.49
N PHE A 53 3.08 6.27 -6.22
CA PHE A 53 2.13 6.36 -5.11
C PHE A 53 1.54 7.78 -4.96
N SER A 54 2.36 8.82 -5.12
CA SER A 54 1.91 10.21 -5.10
C SER A 54 0.85 10.49 -6.18
N SER A 55 0.97 9.84 -7.34
CA SER A 55 -0.02 9.96 -8.42
C SER A 55 -1.36 9.29 -8.06
N ILE A 56 -1.33 8.15 -7.37
CA ILE A 56 -2.54 7.50 -6.83
C ILE A 56 -3.21 8.41 -5.81
N VAL A 57 -2.43 8.99 -4.87
CA VAL A 57 -2.95 9.91 -3.85
C VAL A 57 -3.58 11.16 -4.49
N ALA A 58 -2.96 11.71 -5.53
CA ALA A 58 -3.51 12.85 -6.27
C ALA A 58 -4.85 12.48 -6.92
N ASN A 59 -4.93 11.35 -7.64
CA ASN A 59 -6.18 10.89 -8.25
C ASN A 59 -7.28 10.63 -7.21
N ALA A 60 -6.94 10.06 -6.05
CA ALA A 60 -7.88 9.85 -4.95
C ALA A 60 -8.41 11.18 -4.40
N LYS A 61 -7.55 12.17 -4.19
CA LYS A 61 -7.96 13.52 -3.73
C LYS A 61 -8.85 14.26 -4.73
N GLU A 62 -8.69 13.98 -6.01
CA GLU A 62 -9.54 14.51 -7.08
C GLU A 62 -10.88 13.76 -7.23
N GLY A 63 -11.14 12.73 -6.41
CA GLY A 63 -12.35 11.92 -6.46
C GLY A 63 -12.42 10.97 -7.67
N LYS A 64 -11.32 10.80 -8.41
CA LYS A 64 -11.31 9.94 -9.62
C LYS A 64 -11.52 8.47 -9.32
N LEU A 65 -11.31 8.06 -8.07
CA LEU A 65 -11.46 6.66 -7.64
C LEU A 65 -12.82 6.38 -7.00
N ASP A 66 -13.65 7.41 -6.77
CA ASP A 66 -14.92 7.29 -6.02
C ASP A 66 -15.95 6.41 -6.73
N GLY A 67 -15.88 6.28 -8.06
CA GLY A 67 -16.77 5.39 -8.82
C GLY A 67 -16.44 3.89 -8.69
N ILE A 68 -15.32 3.55 -8.04
CA ILE A 68 -14.86 2.16 -7.82
C ILE A 68 -14.99 1.78 -6.34
N ALA A 69 -14.95 2.76 -5.44
CA ALA A 69 -15.02 2.58 -3.98
C ALA A 69 -16.46 2.44 -3.46
#